data_AF-A0A974WDM8-F1
#
_entry.id   AF-A0A974WDM8-F1
#
_cell.length_a   1.000
_cell.length_b   1.000
_cell.length_c   1.000
_cell.angle_alpha   90.00
_cell.angle_beta   90.00
_cell.angle_gamma   90.00
#
_symmetry.space_group_name_H-M   'P 1'
#
loop_
_entity.id
_entity.type
_entity.pdbx_description
1 polymer ?
#
loop_
_entity_poly.entity_id
_entity_poly.type
_entity_poly.pdbx_seq_one_letter_code
_entity_poly.pdbx_strand_id
1 'polypeptide(L)'
;MKSKFFLLGIIILGGLFFFGCDDDDGIIKPTNSIVYKLDGRTVQYGDPSAIAIDLSEDGHVDFTIFVELTANSLGDRLYAGMNPIGANLIKSGPPIDENFLSMGLLVAENSGEIIDFEVKQNQQWTSDFGALAIRNTYTNGEISYEGNWADSVQIVGIQHKINETTHFGWLRIKFDKVTEIVTLIDYAYDSIVNQPILAGANSN
;
A
#
# COMPACT_ATOMS: atom_id res chain seq x y z
N MET A 1 -40.68 -60.89 37.64
CA MET A 1 -39.90 -61.12 36.41
C MET A 1 -40.86 -61.46 35.28
N LYS A 2 -40.64 -60.87 34.09
CA LYS A 2 -41.35 -61.03 32.80
C LYS A 2 -42.47 -60.01 32.52
N SER A 3 -42.10 -59.10 31.62
CA SER A 3 -42.89 -58.05 31.00
C SER A 3 -43.86 -58.60 29.95
N LYS A 4 -44.91 -57.81 29.69
CA LYS A 4 -45.91 -58.05 28.65
C LYS A 4 -45.37 -57.58 27.29
N PHE A 5 -45.66 -58.37 26.27
CA PHE A 5 -45.55 -58.06 24.84
C PHE A 5 -46.47 -56.90 24.45
N PHE A 6 -46.04 -56.06 23.49
CA PHE A 6 -46.89 -55.66 22.36
C PHE A 6 -46.03 -55.30 21.14
N LEU A 7 -46.52 -55.71 19.97
CA LEU A 7 -45.94 -55.63 18.63
C LEU A 7 -46.63 -54.49 17.83
N LEU A 8 -46.07 -54.15 16.66
CA LEU A 8 -46.55 -53.28 15.57
C LEU A 8 -46.35 -51.75 15.76
N GLY A 9 -45.81 -50.99 14.79
CA GLY A 9 -45.36 -51.33 13.45
C GLY A 9 -45.04 -50.08 12.60
N ILE A 10 -44.57 -50.37 11.38
CA ILE A 10 -44.61 -49.57 10.15
C ILE A 10 -43.48 -48.54 9.92
N ILE A 11 -42.68 -48.86 8.90
CA ILE A 11 -41.75 -48.01 8.15
C ILE A 11 -42.55 -47.12 7.20
N ILE A 12 -42.28 -45.82 7.19
CA ILE A 12 -42.57 -44.95 6.03
C ILE A 12 -41.26 -44.27 5.62
N LEU A 13 -40.82 -44.64 4.42
CA LEU A 13 -39.80 -43.98 3.62
C LEU A 13 -40.46 -42.78 2.92
N GLY A 14 -39.91 -41.58 3.06
CA GLY A 14 -40.40 -40.40 2.36
C GLY A 14 -39.47 -39.21 2.59
N GLY A 15 -38.52 -39.02 1.69
CA GLY A 15 -37.66 -37.85 1.69
C GLY A 15 -38.43 -36.58 1.30
N LEU A 16 -38.07 -35.47 1.95
CA LEU A 16 -38.29 -34.11 1.46
C LEU A 16 -37.06 -33.30 1.85
N PHE A 17 -36.28 -32.93 0.83
CA PHE A 17 -35.36 -31.80 0.85
C PHE A 17 -36.11 -30.56 1.35
N PHE A 18 -35.50 -29.74 2.21
CA PHE A 18 -35.63 -28.28 2.12
C PHE A 18 -34.55 -27.54 2.94
N PHE A 19 -33.90 -26.63 2.21
CA PHE A 19 -33.18 -25.40 2.59
C PHE A 19 -31.96 -25.49 3.51
N GLY A 20 -30.81 -25.20 2.90
CA GLY A 20 -29.64 -24.69 3.60
C GLY A 20 -29.92 -23.32 4.23
N CYS A 21 -29.40 -23.14 5.44
CA CYS A 21 -28.97 -21.82 5.90
C CYS A 21 -27.59 -21.61 5.28
N ASP A 22 -27.56 -20.79 4.24
CA ASP A 22 -26.38 -20.03 3.88
C ASP A 22 -26.25 -19.00 5.01
N ASP A 23 -25.40 -19.27 6.02
CA ASP A 23 -24.98 -18.23 6.95
C ASP A 23 -24.00 -17.36 6.17
N ASP A 24 -24.56 -16.46 5.36
CA ASP A 24 -23.87 -15.29 4.87
C ASP A 24 -23.58 -14.43 6.11
N ASP A 25 -22.46 -14.73 6.76
CA ASP A 25 -21.80 -13.85 7.74
C ASP A 25 -21.33 -12.61 6.97
N GLY A 26 -22.30 -11.81 6.54
CA GLY A 26 -22.13 -10.46 6.06
C GLY A 26 -21.56 -9.66 7.22
N ILE A 27 -20.24 -9.66 7.34
CA ILE A 27 -19.51 -8.66 8.10
C ILE A 27 -20.04 -7.33 7.60
N ILE A 28 -20.84 -6.68 8.43
CA ILE A 28 -21.30 -5.32 8.19
C ILE A 28 -20.03 -4.48 8.14
N LYS A 29 -19.50 -4.23 6.94
CA LYS A 29 -18.41 -3.27 6.76
C LYS A 29 -18.92 -1.94 7.30
N PRO A 30 -18.29 -1.37 8.34
CA PRO A 30 -18.61 -0.02 8.77
C PRO A 30 -18.51 0.89 7.55
N THR A 31 -19.60 1.56 7.22
CA THR A 31 -19.76 2.34 5.99
C THR A 31 -18.86 3.57 5.92
N ASN A 32 -17.96 3.78 6.89
CA ASN A 32 -17.03 4.89 6.87
C ASN A 32 -15.73 4.62 7.66
N SER A 33 -15.06 3.49 7.41
CA SER A 33 -13.78 3.17 8.07
C SER A 33 -12.54 3.80 7.40
N ILE A 34 -12.69 4.31 6.17
CA ILE A 34 -11.58 4.92 5.43
C ILE A 34 -11.32 6.32 5.97
N VAL A 35 -10.12 6.52 6.51
CA VAL A 35 -9.59 7.85 6.85
C VAL A 35 -8.88 8.39 5.63
N TYR A 36 -9.44 9.44 5.02
CA TYR A 36 -8.94 10.07 3.79
C TYR A 36 -8.51 11.53 4.05
N LYS A 37 -7.38 11.94 3.46
CA LYS A 37 -6.91 13.33 3.52
C LYS A 37 -6.34 13.79 2.18
N LEU A 38 -6.76 14.99 1.77
CA LEU A 38 -6.08 15.74 0.72
C LEU A 38 -4.77 16.30 1.26
N ASP A 39 -3.73 16.22 0.43
CA ASP A 39 -2.46 16.91 0.63
C ASP A 39 -2.18 17.76 -0.63
N GLY A 40 -1.10 18.50 -0.62
CA GLY A 40 -0.65 19.29 -1.76
C GLY A 40 0.76 19.82 -1.57
N ARG A 41 1.45 19.36 -0.53
CA ARG A 41 2.85 19.71 -0.28
C ARG A 41 3.71 19.10 -1.37
N THR A 42 4.78 19.81 -1.65
CA THR A 42 5.75 19.45 -2.66
C THR A 42 7.13 19.32 -2.04
N VAL A 43 7.98 18.51 -2.67
CA VAL A 43 9.41 18.46 -2.39
C VAL A 43 10.19 18.31 -3.68
N GLN A 44 11.33 18.97 -3.75
CA GLN A 44 12.29 18.88 -4.85
C GLN A 44 13.71 18.85 -4.29
N TYR A 45 14.68 18.56 -5.16
CA TYR A 45 16.08 18.59 -4.78
C TYR A 45 16.49 19.97 -4.25
N GLY A 46 17.23 19.96 -3.13
CA GLY A 46 17.71 21.18 -2.47
C GLY A 46 16.72 21.79 -1.48
N ASP A 47 15.50 21.26 -1.38
CA ASP A 47 14.59 21.65 -0.31
C ASP A 47 15.14 21.21 1.06
N PRO A 48 14.98 22.02 2.12
CA PRO A 48 15.59 21.75 3.41
C PRO A 48 14.96 20.57 4.16
N SER A 49 13.76 20.15 3.77
CA SER A 49 12.97 19.15 4.48
C SER A 49 12.18 18.27 3.51
N ALA A 50 12.13 16.98 3.83
CA ALA A 50 11.20 16.02 3.23
C ALA A 50 9.73 16.35 3.58
N ILE A 51 8.79 15.79 2.81
CA ILE A 51 7.38 15.77 3.23
C ILE A 51 7.25 14.70 4.31
N ALA A 52 7.11 15.14 5.57
CA ALA A 52 6.77 14.27 6.69
C ALA A 52 5.26 14.03 6.74
N ILE A 53 4.86 12.76 6.86
CA ILE A 53 3.46 12.33 6.88
C ILE A 53 3.23 11.59 8.20
N ASP A 54 2.35 12.14 9.02
CA ASP A 54 1.78 11.52 10.22
C ASP A 54 0.34 11.12 9.84
N LEU A 55 0.15 9.85 9.49
CA LEU A 55 -1.17 9.34 9.09
C LEU A 55 -2.08 9.22 10.31
N SER A 56 -1.53 8.78 11.44
CA SER A 56 -2.27 8.48 12.66
C SER A 56 -2.67 9.71 13.48
N GLU A 57 -2.06 10.87 13.20
CA GLU A 57 -2.15 12.11 13.99
C GLU A 57 -1.69 11.96 15.44
N ASP A 58 -0.74 11.07 15.70
CA ASP A 58 -0.19 10.85 17.04
C ASP A 58 1.02 11.74 17.37
N GLY A 59 1.44 12.57 16.41
CA GLY A 59 2.60 13.45 16.52
C GLY A 59 3.92 12.80 16.13
N HIS A 60 3.91 11.53 15.70
CA HIS A 60 5.06 10.83 15.14
C HIS A 60 4.94 10.70 13.63
N VAL A 61 6.07 10.83 12.93
CA VAL A 61 6.11 10.69 11.48
C VAL A 61 6.04 9.21 11.11
N ASP A 62 5.10 8.85 10.25
CA ASP A 62 4.90 7.49 9.75
C ASP A 62 5.68 7.21 8.46
N PHE A 63 5.71 8.20 7.57
CA PHE A 63 6.40 8.10 6.29
C PHE A 63 7.01 9.45 5.90
N THR A 64 8.05 9.40 5.07
CA THR A 64 8.63 10.59 4.45
C THR A 64 8.74 10.43 2.95
N ILE A 65 8.47 11.50 2.20
CA ILE A 65 8.78 11.60 0.75
C ILE A 65 9.93 12.59 0.57
N PHE A 66 10.95 12.20 -0.19
CA PHE A 66 12.19 12.95 -0.35
C PHE A 66 12.66 12.99 -1.79
N VAL A 67 13.56 13.93 -2.08
CA VAL A 67 14.30 13.99 -3.34
C VAL A 67 15.78 14.19 -3.02
N GLU A 68 16.64 13.27 -3.45
CA GLU A 68 18.07 13.25 -3.12
C GLU A 68 18.92 13.12 -4.39
N LEU A 69 20.03 13.86 -4.47
CA LEU A 69 21.00 13.73 -5.56
C LEU A 69 22.24 12.99 -5.07
N THR A 70 22.59 11.91 -5.75
CA THR A 70 23.81 11.15 -5.50
C THR A 70 24.70 11.19 -6.74
N ALA A 71 26.01 11.04 -6.54
CA ALA A 71 26.97 10.96 -7.63
C ALA A 71 27.89 9.75 -7.41
N ASN A 72 28.11 8.97 -8.48
CA ASN A 72 29.06 7.88 -8.45
C ASN A 72 29.82 7.80 -9.79
N SER A 73 30.59 6.73 -10.01
CA SER A 73 31.38 6.55 -11.23
C SER A 73 30.55 6.43 -12.52
N LEU A 74 29.23 6.22 -12.42
CA LEU A 74 28.31 6.13 -13.55
C LEU A 74 27.64 7.48 -13.89
N GLY A 75 27.81 8.50 -13.04
CA GLY A 75 27.23 9.83 -13.20
C GLY A 75 26.38 10.25 -12.00
N ASP A 76 25.56 11.26 -12.22
CA ASP A 76 24.65 11.79 -11.20
C ASP A 76 23.30 11.07 -11.27
N ARG A 77 22.73 10.73 -10.12
CA ARG A 77 21.43 10.07 -9.99
C ARG A 77 20.55 10.85 -9.02
N LEU A 78 19.42 11.36 -9.51
CA LEU A 78 18.39 11.97 -8.68
C LEU A 78 17.34 10.92 -8.30
N TYR A 79 17.17 10.70 -7.00
CA TYR A 79 16.18 9.81 -6.44
C TYR A 79 14.99 10.60 -5.94
N ALA A 80 13.81 10.39 -6.51
CA ALA A 80 12.54 10.70 -5.87
C ALA A 80 12.09 9.45 -5.12
N GLY A 81 11.98 9.52 -3.80
CA GLY A 81 11.81 8.34 -2.95
C GLY A 81 10.81 8.53 -1.81
N MET A 82 10.46 7.39 -1.21
CA MET A 82 9.65 7.30 0.00
C MET A 82 10.32 6.37 1.00
N ASN A 83 10.16 6.69 2.28
CA ASN A 83 10.70 5.90 3.38
C ASN A 83 9.62 5.69 4.45
N PRO A 84 9.29 4.45 4.83
CA PRO A 84 8.53 4.19 6.04
C PRO A 84 9.36 4.44 7.29
N ILE A 85 8.71 4.86 8.36
CA ILE A 85 9.32 5.09 9.67
C ILE A 85 8.76 4.07 10.67
N GLY A 86 9.64 3.57 11.55
CA GLY A 86 9.25 2.59 12.56
C GLY A 86 8.87 1.24 11.95
N ALA A 87 7.71 0.71 12.32
CA ALA A 87 7.23 -0.59 11.87
C ALA A 87 6.37 -0.53 10.58
N ASN A 88 6.14 0.68 10.04
CA ASN A 88 5.42 0.88 8.80
C ASN A 88 6.14 0.21 7.62
N LEU A 89 5.39 -0.17 6.58
CA LEU A 89 5.96 -0.77 5.37
C LEU A 89 5.38 -0.11 4.12
N ILE A 90 6.18 -0.10 3.05
CA ILE A 90 5.77 0.33 1.71
C ILE A 90 5.84 -0.85 0.74
N LYS A 91 4.98 -0.86 -0.27
CA LYS A 91 5.01 -1.90 -1.30
C LYS A 91 6.01 -1.56 -2.39
N SER A 92 6.99 -2.43 -2.59
CA SER A 92 8.13 -2.19 -3.48
C SER A 92 8.51 -3.46 -4.24
N GLY A 93 9.31 -3.33 -5.29
CA GLY A 93 10.10 -4.43 -5.85
C GLY A 93 11.24 -4.87 -4.92
N PRO A 94 12.01 -5.91 -5.31
CA PRO A 94 13.21 -6.32 -4.59
C PRO A 94 14.23 -5.17 -4.51
N PRO A 95 15.13 -5.18 -3.50
CA PRO A 95 16.21 -4.20 -3.44
C PRO A 95 17.13 -4.32 -4.66
N ILE A 96 17.70 -3.19 -5.07
CA ILE A 96 18.62 -3.10 -6.21
C ILE A 96 19.94 -2.56 -5.68
N ASP A 97 20.98 -3.39 -5.64
CA ASP A 97 22.25 -3.08 -4.98
C ASP A 97 22.97 -1.86 -5.55
N GLU A 98 22.79 -1.56 -6.83
CA GLU A 98 23.39 -0.38 -7.47
C GLU A 98 22.68 0.93 -7.10
N ASN A 99 21.49 0.87 -6.50
CA ASN A 99 20.75 2.05 -6.10
C ASN A 99 21.22 2.59 -4.75
N PHE A 100 21.08 3.92 -4.57
CA PHE A 100 21.26 4.55 -3.28
C PHE A 100 20.42 3.83 -2.22
N LEU A 101 21.04 3.45 -1.10
CA LEU A 101 20.42 2.66 -0.02
C LEU A 101 19.78 1.33 -0.48
N SER A 102 20.26 0.75 -1.58
CA SER A 102 19.70 -0.47 -2.18
C SER A 102 18.20 -0.37 -2.51
N MET A 103 17.69 0.85 -2.78
CA MET A 103 16.27 1.10 -2.99
C MET A 103 15.69 0.25 -4.12
N GLY A 104 14.65 -0.52 -3.80
CA GLY A 104 13.75 -1.11 -4.79
C GLY A 104 12.84 -0.05 -5.43
N LEU A 105 12.26 -0.37 -6.58
CA LEU A 105 11.27 0.50 -7.24
C LEU A 105 9.88 0.32 -6.62
N LEU A 106 9.23 1.40 -6.22
CA LEU A 106 7.88 1.35 -5.67
C LEU A 106 6.88 0.81 -6.68
N VAL A 107 5.95 -0.01 -6.17
CA VAL A 107 4.84 -0.52 -6.97
C VAL A 107 3.86 0.62 -7.25
N ALA A 108 3.56 0.83 -8.53
CA ALA A 108 2.47 1.71 -8.98
C ALA A 108 1.19 0.86 -9.07
N GLU A 109 0.32 0.97 -8.06
CA GLU A 109 -0.98 0.32 -8.02
C GLU A 109 -1.97 1.05 -8.92
N ASN A 110 -2.77 0.30 -9.66
CA ASN A 110 -3.87 0.87 -10.43
C ASN A 110 -5.02 1.23 -9.48
N SER A 111 -5.72 2.33 -9.78
CA SER A 111 -6.92 2.71 -9.01
C SER A 111 -7.93 1.57 -9.00
N GLY A 112 -8.42 1.21 -7.82
CA GLY A 112 -9.34 0.10 -7.60
C GLY A 112 -8.68 -1.27 -7.38
N GLU A 113 -7.35 -1.39 -7.45
CA GLU A 113 -6.67 -2.62 -7.02
C GLU A 113 -6.74 -2.80 -5.50
N ILE A 114 -6.90 -4.04 -5.05
CA ILE A 114 -6.92 -4.38 -3.63
C ILE A 114 -5.49 -4.29 -3.08
N ILE A 115 -5.33 -3.57 -1.97
CA ILE A 115 -4.12 -3.51 -1.16
C ILE A 115 -4.39 -4.29 0.13
N ASP A 116 -3.69 -5.41 0.29
CA ASP A 116 -3.76 -6.31 1.42
C ASP A 116 -2.40 -6.99 1.67
N PHE A 117 -2.39 -8.13 2.37
CA PHE A 117 -1.16 -8.87 2.65
C PHE A 117 -0.54 -9.51 1.41
N GLU A 118 -1.32 -9.75 0.35
CA GLU A 118 -0.87 -10.45 -0.83
C GLU A 118 0.06 -9.57 -1.66
N VAL A 119 1.17 -10.15 -2.09
CA VAL A 119 2.17 -9.51 -2.95
C VAL A 119 2.26 -10.28 -4.26
N LYS A 120 2.24 -9.54 -5.37
CA LYS A 120 2.43 -10.15 -6.70
C LYS A 120 3.88 -10.62 -6.83
N GLN A 121 4.15 -11.47 -7.83
CA GLN A 121 5.52 -11.92 -8.12
C GLN A 121 6.46 -10.71 -8.27
N ASN A 122 7.64 -10.80 -7.64
CA ASN A 122 8.65 -9.73 -7.59
C ASN A 122 8.21 -8.44 -6.89
N GLN A 123 7.24 -8.54 -5.97
CA GLN A 123 6.88 -7.46 -5.05
C GLN A 123 7.07 -7.92 -3.61
N GLN A 124 7.22 -6.96 -2.72
CA GLN A 124 7.37 -7.18 -1.29
C GLN A 124 6.82 -6.00 -0.49
N TRP A 125 6.47 -6.27 0.76
CA TRP A 125 6.33 -5.26 1.79
C TRP A 125 7.70 -5.05 2.43
N THR A 126 8.24 -3.84 2.37
CA THR A 126 9.56 -3.52 2.92
C THR A 126 9.53 -2.35 3.90
N SER A 127 10.38 -2.43 4.92
CA SER A 127 10.71 -1.33 5.83
C SER A 127 11.84 -0.45 5.31
N ASP A 128 12.44 -0.82 4.18
CA ASP A 128 13.51 -0.06 3.55
C ASP A 128 12.95 1.08 2.70
N PHE A 129 13.86 1.96 2.25
CA PHE A 129 13.57 3.02 1.31
C PHE A 129 13.15 2.45 -0.05
N GLY A 130 12.22 3.13 -0.72
CA GLY A 130 11.82 2.81 -2.09
C GLY A 130 11.87 4.03 -3.00
N ALA A 131 12.26 3.80 -4.25
CA ALA A 131 12.32 4.83 -5.27
C ALA A 131 11.02 4.87 -6.09
N LEU A 132 10.41 6.06 -6.21
CA LEU A 132 9.31 6.33 -7.12
C LEU A 132 9.86 6.39 -8.56
N ALA A 133 10.86 7.25 -8.73
CA ALA A 133 11.54 7.51 -9.98
C ALA A 133 13.01 7.82 -9.71
N ILE A 134 13.88 7.42 -10.64
CA ILE A 134 15.30 7.72 -10.60
C ILE A 134 15.67 8.39 -11.92
N ARG A 135 16.19 9.61 -11.89
CA ARG A 135 16.82 10.24 -13.05
C ARG A 135 18.29 9.86 -13.07
N ASN A 136 18.77 9.28 -14.16
CA ASN A 136 20.19 9.11 -14.41
C ASN A 136 20.69 10.22 -15.32
N THR A 137 21.83 10.82 -14.98
CA THR A 137 22.56 11.74 -15.82
C THR A 137 23.95 11.18 -16.04
N TYR A 138 24.17 10.59 -17.21
CA TYR A 138 25.42 9.93 -17.55
C TYR A 138 26.52 10.93 -17.86
N THR A 139 27.77 10.49 -17.85
CA THR A 139 28.94 11.34 -18.11
C THR A 139 28.96 11.99 -19.51
N ASN A 140 28.20 11.44 -20.46
CA ASN A 140 28.01 12.01 -21.80
C ASN A 140 26.89 13.07 -21.85
N GLY A 141 26.23 13.35 -20.73
CA GLY A 141 25.09 14.28 -20.62
C GLY A 141 23.73 13.69 -20.98
N GLU A 142 23.66 12.40 -21.34
CA GLU A 142 22.39 11.72 -21.61
C GLU A 142 21.58 11.56 -20.32
N ILE A 143 20.25 11.67 -20.45
CA ILE A 143 19.32 11.53 -19.33
C ILE A 143 18.37 10.37 -19.59
N SER A 144 18.25 9.47 -18.62
CA SER A 144 17.24 8.41 -18.59
C SER A 144 16.46 8.44 -17.27
N TYR A 145 15.29 7.82 -17.27
CA TYR A 145 14.45 7.68 -16.07
C TYR A 145 14.14 6.20 -15.84
N GLU A 146 14.23 5.78 -14.59
CA GLU A 146 13.78 4.49 -14.09
C GLU A 146 12.54 4.66 -13.20
N GLY A 147 11.77 3.58 -13.04
CA GLY A 147 10.54 3.57 -12.26
C GLY A 147 9.30 3.96 -13.09
N ASN A 148 8.13 3.48 -12.64
CA ASN A 148 6.86 3.69 -13.35
C ASN A 148 6.23 5.07 -13.06
N TRP A 149 6.90 5.92 -12.28
CA TRP A 149 6.35 7.17 -11.79
C TRP A 149 6.84 8.39 -12.60
N ALA A 150 7.79 8.20 -13.53
CA ALA A 150 8.33 9.26 -14.37
C ALA A 150 7.21 10.00 -15.14
N ASP A 151 7.00 11.28 -14.81
CA ASP A 151 6.00 12.15 -15.47
C ASP A 151 4.55 11.68 -15.32
N SER A 152 4.19 11.17 -14.14
CA SER A 152 2.88 10.58 -13.90
C SER A 152 2.37 10.79 -12.48
N VAL A 153 1.09 10.48 -12.29
CA VAL A 153 0.43 10.36 -10.98
C VAL A 153 0.18 8.88 -10.75
N GLN A 154 0.71 8.32 -9.66
CA GLN A 154 0.49 6.91 -9.32
C GLN A 154 0.13 6.75 -7.84
N ILE A 155 -0.24 5.53 -7.47
CA ILE A 155 -0.63 5.16 -6.11
C ILE A 155 0.35 4.09 -5.61
N VAL A 156 0.86 4.26 -4.39
CA VAL A 156 1.67 3.25 -3.70
C VAL A 156 0.87 2.70 -2.52
N GLY A 157 0.90 1.38 -2.33
CA GLY A 157 0.32 0.73 -1.17
C GLY A 157 1.22 0.82 0.07
N ILE A 158 0.60 0.97 1.24
CA ILE A 158 1.28 1.00 2.53
C ILE A 158 0.66 0.03 3.54
N GLN A 159 1.51 -0.46 4.44
CA GLN A 159 1.07 -1.02 5.72
C GLN A 159 1.40 -0.02 6.82
N HIS A 160 0.37 0.62 7.35
CA HIS A 160 0.49 1.52 8.49
C HIS A 160 0.33 0.72 9.78
N LYS A 161 1.31 0.80 10.68
CA LYS A 161 1.32 0.08 11.96
C LYS A 161 0.91 1.02 13.08
N ILE A 162 -0.29 0.81 13.63
CA ILE A 162 -0.78 1.51 14.81
C ILE A 162 -0.84 0.48 15.95
N ASN A 163 -0.11 0.70 17.04
CA ASN A 163 -0.05 -0.23 18.18
C ASN A 163 0.19 -1.70 17.75
N GLU A 164 1.18 -1.91 16.88
CA GLU A 164 1.56 -3.23 16.31
C GLU A 164 0.51 -3.88 15.38
N THR A 165 -0.66 -3.27 15.20
CA THR A 165 -1.71 -3.76 14.30
C THR A 165 -1.59 -3.14 12.90
N THR A 166 -1.88 -3.91 11.86
CA THR A 166 -1.77 -3.47 10.47
C THR A 166 -3.03 -2.75 10.03
N HIS A 167 -2.87 -1.60 9.40
CA HIS A 167 -3.89 -0.88 8.67
C HIS A 167 -3.40 -0.70 7.22
N PHE A 168 -4.20 -1.14 6.26
CA PHE A 168 -3.84 -0.97 4.85
C PHE A 168 -4.23 0.42 4.38
N GLY A 169 -3.34 1.02 3.60
CA GLY A 169 -3.56 2.35 3.04
C GLY A 169 -2.86 2.53 1.72
N TRP A 170 -2.96 3.75 1.21
CA TRP A 170 -2.35 4.16 -0.02
C TRP A 170 -1.97 5.65 0.00
N LEU A 171 -0.94 6.01 -0.75
CA LEU A 171 -0.58 7.41 -1.03
C LEU A 171 -0.61 7.63 -2.54
N ARG A 172 -1.18 8.75 -2.98
CA ARG A 172 -1.13 9.18 -4.38
C ARG A 172 -0.11 10.29 -4.53
N ILE A 173 0.87 10.06 -5.40
CA ILE A 173 2.00 10.96 -5.56
C ILE A 173 2.17 11.26 -7.06
N LYS A 174 2.44 12.54 -7.37
CA LYS A 174 2.85 12.99 -8.69
C LYS A 174 4.36 13.18 -8.70
N PHE A 175 5.02 12.75 -9.78
CA PHE A 175 6.36 13.20 -10.10
C PHE A 175 6.39 13.86 -11.48
N ASP A 176 6.88 15.09 -11.55
CA ASP A 176 6.98 15.87 -12.78
C ASP A 176 8.43 15.83 -13.27
N LYS A 177 8.70 15.17 -14.41
CA LYS A 177 10.08 14.96 -14.87
C LYS A 177 10.78 16.23 -15.40
N VAL A 178 10.02 17.29 -15.67
CA VAL A 178 10.56 18.54 -16.23
C VAL A 178 11.04 19.45 -15.12
N THR A 179 10.25 19.52 -14.05
CA THR A 179 10.56 20.34 -12.86
C THR A 179 11.23 19.54 -11.75
N GLU A 180 11.16 18.21 -11.81
CA GLU A 180 11.67 17.27 -10.80
C GLU A 180 11.03 17.45 -9.42
N ILE A 181 9.82 18.01 -9.42
CA ILE A 181 9.00 18.21 -8.24
C ILE A 181 8.19 16.93 -7.98
N VAL A 182 8.23 16.47 -6.74
CA VAL A 182 7.32 15.46 -6.20
C VAL A 182 6.18 16.17 -5.48
N THR A 183 4.93 15.76 -5.71
CA THR A 183 3.74 16.28 -5.02
C THR A 183 2.98 15.14 -4.38
N LEU A 184 2.77 15.20 -3.05
CA LEU A 184 1.80 14.34 -2.38
C LEU A 184 0.41 14.92 -2.62
N ILE A 185 -0.46 14.18 -3.31
CA ILE A 185 -1.80 14.65 -3.70
C ILE A 185 -2.82 14.31 -2.63
N ASP A 186 -2.88 13.06 -2.22
CA ASP A 186 -3.76 12.59 -1.17
C ASP A 186 -3.31 11.22 -0.67
N TYR A 187 -3.88 10.81 0.46
CA TYR A 187 -3.66 9.50 1.04
C TYR A 187 -4.88 9.04 1.83
N ALA A 188 -4.97 7.73 2.00
CA ALA A 188 -5.98 7.15 2.87
C ALA A 188 -5.51 5.83 3.49
N TYR A 189 -6.16 5.44 4.59
CA TYR A 189 -6.02 4.11 5.16
C TYR A 189 -7.35 3.62 5.77
N ASP A 190 -7.52 2.31 5.88
CA ASP A 190 -8.65 1.73 6.58
C ASP A 190 -8.35 1.66 8.10
N SER A 191 -9.20 2.31 8.90
CA SER A 191 -9.08 2.32 10.36
C SER A 191 -9.41 0.98 11.00
N ILE A 192 -9.95 0.00 10.24
CA ILE A 192 -10.15 -1.36 10.71
C ILE A 192 -8.88 -2.17 10.49
N VAL A 193 -8.44 -2.85 11.54
CA VAL A 193 -7.24 -3.69 11.54
C VAL A 193 -7.35 -4.78 10.48
N ASN A 194 -6.27 -4.98 9.72
CA ASN A 194 -6.09 -6.00 8.69
C ASN A 194 -7.11 -5.95 7.54
N GLN A 195 -7.92 -4.89 7.45
CA GLN A 195 -8.96 -4.76 6.43
C GLN A 195 -8.35 -4.30 5.10
N PRO A 196 -8.52 -5.07 4.01
CA PRO A 196 -8.08 -4.63 2.69
C PRO A 196 -8.76 -3.33 2.24
N ILE A 197 -7.99 -2.46 1.57
CA ILE A 197 -8.46 -1.20 0.98
C ILE A 197 -8.27 -1.22 -0.53
N LEU A 198 -9.14 -0.55 -1.28
CA LEU A 198 -8.94 -0.33 -2.70
C LEU A 198 -8.02 0.89 -2.90
N ALA A 199 -7.01 0.76 -3.77
CA ALA A 199 -6.15 1.84 -4.16
C ALA A 199 -6.98 3.03 -4.69
N GLY A 200 -6.80 4.21 -4.08
CA GLY A 200 -7.52 5.42 -4.47
C GLY A 200 -8.94 5.55 -3.91
N ALA A 201 -9.42 4.60 -3.10
CA ALA A 201 -10.72 4.73 -2.45
C ALA A 201 -10.71 5.82 -1.37
N ASN A 202 -11.76 6.63 -1.36
CA ASN A 202 -12.06 7.63 -0.34
C ASN A 202 -13.36 7.27 0.40
N SER A 203 -13.57 7.88 1.57
CA SER A 203 -14.85 7.85 2.26
C SER A 203 -15.90 8.56 1.39
N ASN A 204 -16.76 7.79 0.71
CA ASN A 204 -17.91 8.32 -0.02
C ASN A 204 -19.03 8.74 0.94
#